data_AF-A0A959QI00-F1
#
_entry.id   AF-A0A959QI00-F1
#
_cell.length_a   1.000
_cell.length_b   1.000
_cell.length_c   1.000
_cell.angle_alpha   90.00
_cell.angle_beta   90.00
_cell.angle_gamma   90.00
#
_symmetry.space_group_name_H-M   'P 1'
#
loop_
_entity.id
_entity.type
_entity.pdbx_description
1 polymer ?
#
loop_
_entity_poly.entity_id
_entity_poly.type
_entity_poly.pdbx_seq_one_letter_code
_entity_poly.pdbx_strand_id
1 'polypeptide(L)'
;MEAQQGKYCAEDFMWSKCYTFLSENRFESEELMCVAMIVGKGHFEVRNDSLILDYEPIEYFDHNFSMIKDETKKCDNIQLEFEIIDFQSQAPIDTAKLSIFEESYTLIGKNKEFTIDNFQSPIFISVYVENHSSQNIILTENGNYKIHLELMDNVHRDSYDHARGTESYKMQHLGKDTLLLLNENNWEYLKWIKTNKNP
;
A
#
# COMPACT_ATOMS: atom_id res chain seq x y z
N MET A 1 22.89 -9.92 19.79
CA MET A 1 21.87 -8.87 19.98
C MET A 1 20.57 -9.62 20.16
N GLU A 2 20.00 -9.69 21.36
CA GLU A 2 18.56 -9.93 21.43
C GLU A 2 17.97 -8.71 20.73
N ALA A 3 17.36 -8.89 19.57
CA ALA A 3 16.67 -7.80 18.92
C ALA A 3 15.68 -7.24 19.93
N GLN A 4 15.95 -6.03 20.43
CA GLN A 4 15.14 -5.44 21.47
C GLN A 4 13.76 -5.24 20.88
N GLN A 5 12.82 -6.07 21.34
CA GLN A 5 11.43 -6.01 20.94
C GLN A 5 10.89 -4.62 21.26
N GLY A 6 10.40 -3.92 20.26
CA GLY A 6 9.76 -2.62 20.45
C GLY A 6 9.75 -1.76 19.19
N LYS A 7 9.24 -0.55 19.35
CA LYS A 7 8.93 0.36 18.25
C LYS A 7 10.03 1.41 18.10
N TYR A 8 10.61 1.51 16.92
CA TYR A 8 11.55 2.56 16.53
C TYR A 8 10.90 3.40 15.42
N CYS A 9 10.97 4.73 15.52
CA CYS A 9 10.40 5.63 14.50
C CYS A 9 11.37 6.74 14.13
N ALA A 10 11.32 7.16 12.88
CA ALA A 10 11.93 8.40 12.43
C ALA A 10 11.27 9.58 13.16
N GLU A 11 12.07 10.42 13.80
CA GLU A 11 11.59 11.70 14.31
C GLU A 11 11.59 12.70 13.17
N ASP A 12 10.44 12.88 12.51
CA ASP A 12 10.15 14.14 11.83
C ASP A 12 8.63 14.34 11.63
N PHE A 13 8.22 15.61 11.73
CA PHE A 13 6.83 16.07 11.81
C PHE A 13 5.97 15.81 10.55
N MET A 14 6.54 15.28 9.46
CA MET A 14 5.83 15.12 8.19
C MET A 14 5.99 13.74 7.51
N TRP A 15 6.94 12.89 7.97
CA TRP A 15 7.25 11.60 7.33
C TRP A 15 7.72 10.62 8.40
N SER A 16 6.78 9.94 9.08
CA SER A 16 7.14 8.99 10.12
C SER A 16 7.19 7.57 9.55
N LYS A 17 8.41 7.08 9.29
CA LYS A 17 8.68 5.66 9.13
C LYS A 17 8.90 5.03 10.50
N CYS A 18 8.20 3.95 10.79
CA CYS A 18 8.23 3.24 12.05
C CYS A 18 8.42 1.75 11.78
N TYR A 19 9.24 1.11 12.60
CA TYR A 19 9.39 -0.35 12.67
C TYR A 19 9.06 -0.82 14.07
N THR A 20 8.19 -1.82 14.18
CA THR A 20 7.90 -2.54 15.41
C THR A 20 8.51 -3.92 15.31
N PHE A 21 9.60 -4.16 16.03
CA PHE A 21 10.24 -5.49 16.11
C PHE A 21 9.54 -6.31 17.20
N LEU A 22 8.99 -7.44 16.80
CA LEU A 22 8.24 -8.38 17.63
C LEU A 22 9.13 -9.56 18.04
N SER A 23 8.58 -10.44 18.89
CA SER A 23 9.21 -11.72 19.19
C SER A 23 9.39 -12.58 17.94
N GLU A 24 10.29 -13.57 18.01
CA GLU A 24 10.47 -14.58 16.94
C GLU A 24 10.96 -14.02 15.61
N ASN A 25 11.77 -12.97 15.62
CA ASN A 25 12.35 -12.36 14.42
C ASN A 25 11.29 -11.83 13.45
N ARG A 26 10.16 -11.30 13.95
CA ARG A 26 9.10 -10.69 13.13
C ARG A 26 9.07 -9.18 13.28
N PHE A 27 8.68 -8.47 12.24
CA PHE A 27 8.48 -7.02 12.32
C PHE A 27 7.21 -6.57 11.62
N GLU A 28 6.75 -5.39 12.00
CA GLU A 28 5.74 -4.59 11.31
C GLU A 28 6.34 -3.22 11.00
N SER A 29 5.99 -2.62 9.86
CA SER A 29 6.41 -1.28 9.47
C SER A 29 5.24 -0.42 9.05
N GLU A 30 5.34 0.88 9.33
CA GLU A 30 4.38 1.92 8.96
C GLU A 30 5.19 3.12 8.46
N GLU A 31 4.85 3.66 7.29
CA GLU A 31 5.45 4.88 6.76
C GLU A 31 4.34 5.80 6.27
N LEU A 32 4.19 6.93 6.95
CA LEU A 32 3.25 7.97 6.54
C LEU A 32 3.91 8.85 5.48
N MET A 33 3.28 8.89 4.31
CA MET A 33 3.60 9.82 3.21
C MET A 33 2.50 10.88 3.09
N CYS A 34 2.72 11.91 2.28
CA CYS A 34 1.76 13.01 2.10
C CYS A 34 0.37 12.57 1.60
N VAL A 35 0.27 11.44 0.89
CA VAL A 35 -0.96 10.97 0.22
C VAL A 35 -1.15 9.46 0.35
N ALA A 36 -0.35 8.81 1.19
CA ALA A 36 -0.27 7.36 1.28
C ALA A 36 0.22 6.92 2.65
N MET A 37 -0.17 5.70 3.04
CA MET A 37 0.47 4.98 4.13
C MET A 37 1.08 3.71 3.55
N ILE A 38 2.41 3.58 3.65
CA ILE A 38 3.07 2.32 3.31
C ILE A 38 3.09 1.45 4.56
N VAL A 39 2.59 0.22 4.47
CA VAL A 39 2.70 -0.74 5.57
C VAL A 39 3.43 -2.01 5.13
N GLY A 40 4.15 -2.63 6.05
CA GLY A 40 4.87 -3.86 5.82
C GLY A 40 4.84 -4.76 7.03
N LYS A 41 5.03 -6.05 6.80
CA LYS A 41 5.33 -7.02 7.85
C LYS A 41 6.30 -8.03 7.30
N GLY A 42 7.04 -8.71 8.16
CA GLY A 42 7.88 -9.79 7.70
C GLY A 42 8.81 -10.32 8.76
N HIS A 43 9.93 -10.86 8.30
CA HIS A 43 10.99 -11.36 9.15
C HIS A 43 12.18 -10.42 9.14
N PHE A 44 12.84 -10.29 10.27
CA PHE A 44 14.08 -9.53 10.35
C PHE A 44 15.22 -10.41 10.82
N GLU A 45 16.42 -10.11 10.35
CA GLU A 45 17.64 -10.74 10.81
C GLU A 45 18.68 -9.69 11.16
N VAL A 46 19.40 -9.90 12.26
CA VAL A 46 20.54 -9.07 12.61
C VAL A 46 21.82 -9.88 12.50
N ARG A 47 22.68 -9.46 11.57
CA ARG A 47 24.02 -10.04 11.35
C ARG A 47 25.08 -8.98 11.63
N ASN A 48 25.80 -9.11 12.74
CA ASN A 48 26.82 -8.14 13.16
C ASN A 48 26.24 -6.71 13.27
N ASP A 49 26.68 -5.80 12.40
CA ASP A 49 26.24 -4.41 12.27
C ASP A 49 25.21 -4.23 11.15
N SER A 50 24.54 -5.30 10.70
CA SER A 50 23.55 -5.24 9.61
C SER A 50 22.17 -5.72 10.06
N LEU A 51 21.13 -4.98 9.67
CA LEU A 51 19.71 -5.34 9.77
C LEU A 51 19.22 -5.71 8.38
N ILE A 52 18.62 -6.89 8.27
CA ILE A 52 17.96 -7.38 7.06
C ILE A 52 16.47 -7.45 7.37
N LEU A 53 15.64 -6.86 6.53
CA LEU A 53 14.18 -6.90 6.60
C LEU A 53 13.65 -7.63 5.38
N ASP A 54 13.12 -8.82 5.57
CA ASP A 54 12.50 -9.64 4.53
C ASP A 54 10.98 -9.50 4.66
N TYR A 55 10.37 -8.70 3.78
CA TYR A 55 8.94 -8.41 3.80
C TYR A 55 8.13 -9.62 3.30
N GLU A 56 7.13 -10.01 4.08
CA GLU A 56 6.11 -10.98 3.67
C GLU A 56 5.11 -10.32 2.72
N PRO A 57 4.71 -10.97 1.62
CA PRO A 57 3.54 -10.54 0.87
C PRO A 57 2.30 -10.64 1.75
N ILE A 58 1.43 -9.64 1.66
CA ILE A 58 0.16 -9.64 2.40
C ILE A 58 -0.89 -10.25 1.47
N GLU A 59 -1.51 -11.36 1.91
CA GLU A 59 -2.50 -12.15 1.17
C GLU A 59 -3.62 -11.31 0.54
N TYR A 60 -4.11 -10.28 1.23
CA TYR A 60 -5.07 -9.32 0.69
C TYR A 60 -4.59 -8.70 -0.63
N PHE A 61 -3.34 -8.25 -0.72
CA PHE A 61 -2.83 -7.47 -1.86
C PHE A 61 -2.34 -8.32 -3.04
N ASP A 62 -2.16 -9.62 -2.86
CA ASP A 62 -1.91 -10.53 -3.98
C ASP A 62 -3.19 -10.78 -4.82
N HIS A 63 -4.36 -10.48 -4.24
CA HIS A 63 -5.67 -10.80 -4.84
C HIS A 63 -6.63 -9.61 -4.95
N ASN A 64 -6.31 -8.46 -4.34
CA ASN A 64 -7.21 -7.30 -4.30
C ASN A 64 -7.48 -6.63 -5.65
N PHE A 65 -6.74 -6.97 -6.70
CA PHE A 65 -6.85 -6.36 -8.02
C PHE A 65 -6.66 -7.40 -9.11
N SER A 66 -7.61 -7.47 -10.03
CA SER A 66 -7.37 -8.08 -11.34
C SER A 66 -8.00 -7.26 -12.45
N MET A 67 -7.36 -7.29 -13.62
CA MET A 67 -7.82 -6.58 -14.80
C MET A 67 -7.63 -7.44 -16.03
N ILE A 68 -8.68 -7.61 -16.81
CA ILE A 68 -8.70 -8.40 -18.03
C ILE A 68 -9.14 -7.50 -19.18
N LYS A 69 -8.29 -7.37 -20.20
CA LYS A 69 -8.64 -6.72 -21.45
C LYS A 69 -9.29 -7.73 -22.40
N ASP A 70 -10.42 -7.36 -23.00
CA ASP A 70 -11.04 -8.14 -24.07
C ASP A 70 -10.31 -7.91 -25.39
N GLU A 71 -9.45 -8.85 -25.77
CA GLU A 71 -8.67 -8.82 -27.02
C GLU A 71 -9.52 -9.01 -28.28
N THR A 72 -10.78 -9.45 -28.14
CA THR A 72 -11.63 -9.75 -29.31
C THR A 72 -12.32 -8.53 -29.89
N LYS A 73 -12.35 -7.41 -29.15
CA LYS A 73 -13.03 -6.17 -29.55
C LYS A 73 -12.04 -5.03 -29.70
N LYS A 74 -11.86 -4.54 -30.93
CA LYS A 74 -11.22 -3.26 -31.17
C LYS A 74 -12.22 -2.15 -30.84
N CYS A 75 -11.86 -1.29 -29.89
CA CYS A 75 -12.62 -0.12 -29.52
C CYS A 75 -11.78 1.14 -29.75
N ASP A 76 -12.43 2.19 -30.23
CA ASP A 76 -11.82 3.52 -30.36
C ASP A 76 -11.83 4.29 -29.04
N ASN A 77 -12.54 3.77 -28.03
CA ASN A 77 -12.63 4.28 -26.67
C ASN A 77 -12.22 3.23 -25.63
N ILE A 78 -12.18 3.66 -24.37
CA ILE A 78 -12.01 2.76 -23.22
C ILE A 78 -13.38 2.51 -22.60
N GLN A 79 -13.74 1.23 -22.45
CA GLN A 79 -14.92 0.81 -21.68
C GLN A 79 -14.45 0.02 -20.46
N LEU A 80 -14.94 0.39 -19.29
CA LEU A 80 -14.59 -0.21 -18.01
C LEU A 80 -15.83 -0.84 -17.40
N GLU A 81 -15.73 -2.08 -16.98
CA GLU A 81 -16.72 -2.77 -16.16
C GLU A 81 -16.06 -3.12 -14.83
N PHE A 82 -16.49 -2.48 -13.74
CA PHE A 82 -15.97 -2.75 -12.41
C PHE A 82 -16.88 -3.69 -11.62
N GLU A 83 -16.28 -4.71 -11.04
CA GLU A 83 -16.76 -5.46 -9.90
C GLU A 83 -15.97 -5.00 -8.67
N ILE A 84 -16.66 -4.45 -7.67
CA ILE A 84 -16.03 -3.91 -6.46
C ILE A 84 -16.68 -4.59 -5.26
N ILE A 85 -15.89 -5.29 -4.46
CA ILE A 85 -16.34 -6.04 -3.29
C ILE A 85 -15.56 -5.62 -2.04
N ASP A 86 -16.17 -5.79 -0.87
CA ASP A 86 -15.48 -5.70 0.41
C ASP A 86 -14.66 -6.96 0.64
N PHE A 87 -13.37 -6.80 0.97
CA PHE A 87 -12.44 -7.92 1.14
C PHE A 87 -12.85 -8.85 2.29
N GLN A 88 -13.37 -8.32 3.40
CA GLN A 88 -13.66 -9.12 4.58
C GLN A 88 -14.98 -9.87 4.46
N SER A 89 -16.03 -9.18 4.03
CA SER A 89 -17.38 -9.73 3.92
C SER A 89 -17.65 -10.37 2.57
N GLN A 90 -16.78 -10.15 1.58
CA GLN A 90 -16.93 -10.60 0.19
C GLN A 90 -18.24 -10.11 -0.44
N ALA A 91 -18.79 -9.00 0.07
CA ALA A 91 -20.06 -8.45 -0.38
C ALA A 91 -19.80 -7.36 -1.43
N PRO A 92 -20.64 -7.24 -2.48
CA PRO A 92 -20.54 -6.14 -3.42
C PRO A 92 -20.70 -4.79 -2.73
N ILE A 93 -19.84 -3.84 -3.09
CA ILE A 93 -19.96 -2.44 -2.67
C ILE A 93 -20.77 -1.71 -3.73
N ASP A 94 -21.95 -1.20 -3.39
CA ASP A 94 -22.89 -0.64 -4.38
C ASP A 94 -22.48 0.72 -4.95
N THR A 95 -21.69 1.49 -4.21
CA THR A 95 -21.27 2.84 -4.60
C THR A 95 -19.77 3.01 -4.47
N ALA A 96 -19.13 3.45 -5.55
CA ALA A 96 -17.73 3.84 -5.56
C ALA A 96 -17.54 5.18 -6.25
N LYS A 97 -16.43 5.85 -5.97
CA LYS A 97 -16.00 7.03 -6.69
C LYS A 97 -14.81 6.69 -7.55
N LEU A 98 -14.78 7.30 -8.72
CA LEU A 98 -13.73 7.14 -9.70
C LEU A 98 -13.20 8.54 -10.02
N SER A 99 -11.89 8.74 -9.85
CA SER A 99 -11.20 9.97 -10.22
C SER A 99 -10.38 9.71 -11.46
N ILE A 100 -10.56 10.53 -12.49
CA ILE A 100 -9.71 10.57 -13.67
C ILE A 100 -9.26 12.01 -13.85
N PHE A 101 -7.94 12.24 -13.83
CA PHE A 101 -7.37 13.59 -13.81
C PHE A 101 -7.97 14.44 -12.66
N GLU A 102 -8.71 15.50 -12.97
CA GLU A 102 -9.36 16.41 -12.02
C GLU A 102 -10.88 16.19 -11.91
N GLU A 103 -11.41 15.21 -12.64
CA GLU A 103 -12.84 14.89 -12.65
C GLU A 103 -13.15 13.70 -11.74
N SER A 104 -14.25 13.80 -11.00
CA SER A 104 -14.74 12.75 -10.12
C SER A 104 -16.12 12.28 -10.56
N TYR A 105 -16.26 10.98 -10.74
CA TYR A 105 -17.48 10.30 -11.16
C TYR A 105 -17.97 9.39 -10.03
N THR A 106 -19.28 9.29 -9.88
CA THR A 106 -19.90 8.33 -8.95
C THR A 106 -20.38 7.13 -9.76
N LEU A 107 -19.86 5.96 -9.40
CA LEU A 107 -20.24 4.69 -9.98
C LEU A 107 -21.27 4.01 -9.08
N ILE A 108 -22.41 3.63 -9.64
CA ILE A 108 -23.56 3.06 -8.90
C ILE A 108 -23.94 1.72 -9.51
N GLY A 109 -24.22 0.72 -8.67
CA GLY A 109 -24.72 -0.60 -9.08
C GLY A 109 -23.67 -1.71 -9.01
N LYS A 110 -24.07 -2.96 -9.28
CA LYS A 110 -23.19 -4.14 -9.16
C LYS A 110 -22.09 -4.19 -10.22
N ASN A 111 -22.45 -3.98 -11.49
CA ASN A 111 -21.50 -3.92 -12.60
C ASN A 111 -21.43 -2.46 -13.03
N LYS A 112 -20.44 -1.75 -12.49
CA LYS A 112 -20.29 -0.32 -12.74
C LYS A 112 -19.63 -0.14 -14.10
N GLU A 113 -20.41 0.30 -15.08
CA GLU A 113 -19.88 0.59 -16.41
C GLU A 113 -19.45 2.06 -16.50
N PHE A 114 -18.30 2.31 -17.11
CA PHE A 114 -17.80 3.66 -17.37
C PHE A 114 -17.08 3.72 -18.72
N THR A 115 -17.34 4.78 -19.49
CA THR A 115 -16.74 4.97 -20.82
C THR A 115 -15.91 6.25 -20.82
N ILE A 116 -14.68 6.15 -21.32
CA ILE A 116 -13.80 7.29 -21.53
C ILE A 116 -13.66 7.52 -23.03
N ASP A 117 -14.22 8.65 -23.49
CA ASP A 117 -14.04 9.12 -24.86
C ASP A 117 -12.76 9.98 -24.97
N ASN A 118 -12.11 9.98 -26.14
CA ASN A 118 -10.90 10.76 -26.44
C ASN A 118 -9.67 10.43 -25.56
N PHE A 119 -9.17 9.20 -25.69
CA PHE A 119 -8.02 8.69 -24.96
C PHE A 119 -6.71 9.47 -25.21
N GLN A 120 -6.07 9.93 -24.12
CA GLN A 120 -4.68 10.38 -24.10
C GLN A 120 -3.87 9.50 -23.13
N SER A 121 -3.03 8.63 -23.69
CA SER A 121 -2.22 7.68 -22.91
C SER A 121 -1.05 8.35 -22.17
N PRO A 122 -0.70 7.93 -20.93
CA PRO A 122 -1.46 6.99 -20.08
C PRO A 122 -2.60 7.69 -19.32
N ILE A 123 -3.67 6.94 -19.04
CA ILE A 123 -4.72 7.39 -18.13
C ILE A 123 -4.53 6.75 -16.75
N PHE A 124 -4.56 7.60 -15.72
CA PHE A 124 -4.57 7.19 -14.33
C PHE A 124 -6.00 7.28 -13.79
N ILE A 125 -6.48 6.18 -13.23
CA ILE A 125 -7.80 6.05 -12.65
C ILE A 125 -7.65 5.67 -11.19
N SER A 126 -8.17 6.50 -10.29
CA SER A 126 -8.25 6.17 -8.87
C SER A 126 -9.66 5.76 -8.51
N VAL A 127 -9.84 4.55 -8.02
CA VAL A 127 -11.12 4.05 -7.53
C VAL A 127 -11.10 4.03 -6.01
N TYR A 128 -12.09 4.65 -5.37
CA TYR A 128 -12.14 4.74 -3.92
C TYR A 128 -13.58 4.66 -3.39
N VAL A 129 -13.72 4.08 -2.20
CA VAL A 129 -14.97 3.97 -1.45
C VAL A 129 -14.76 4.65 -0.10
N GLU A 130 -15.81 5.23 0.47
CA GLU A 130 -15.72 5.81 1.82
C GLU A 130 -15.37 4.71 2.85
N ASN A 131 -14.43 5.01 3.74
CA ASN A 131 -13.90 4.10 4.77
C ASN A 131 -13.25 2.80 4.27
N HIS A 132 -13.01 2.65 2.96
CA HIS A 132 -12.26 1.52 2.43
C HIS A 132 -10.94 1.97 1.79
N SER A 133 -10.08 1.00 1.50
CA SER A 133 -8.89 1.21 0.66
C SER A 133 -9.26 1.74 -0.74
N SER A 134 -8.26 2.30 -1.41
CA SER A 134 -8.38 2.80 -2.79
C SER A 134 -7.41 2.05 -3.72
N GLN A 135 -7.75 1.93 -5.00
CA GLN A 135 -6.90 1.32 -6.01
C GLN A 135 -6.63 2.30 -7.15
N ASN A 136 -5.36 2.41 -7.55
CA ASN A 136 -4.95 3.13 -8.76
C ASN A 136 -4.79 2.14 -9.92
N ILE A 137 -5.29 2.52 -11.10
CA ILE A 137 -5.27 1.73 -12.33
C ILE A 137 -4.65 2.58 -13.42
N ILE A 138 -3.72 1.99 -14.19
CA ILE A 138 -3.05 2.66 -15.31
C ILE A 138 -3.47 1.96 -16.60
N LEU A 139 -4.05 2.73 -17.52
CA LEU A 139 -4.43 2.25 -18.85
C LEU A 139 -3.57 2.94 -19.90
N THR A 140 -2.91 2.13 -20.73
CA THR A 140 -1.97 2.61 -21.76
C THR A 140 -2.52 2.52 -23.18
N GLU A 141 -3.69 1.93 -23.35
CA GLU A 141 -4.29 1.65 -24.65
C GLU A 141 -5.82 1.63 -24.57
N ASN A 142 -6.47 1.77 -25.73
CA ASN A 142 -7.91 1.58 -25.86
C ASN A 142 -8.29 0.10 -25.69
N GLY A 143 -9.52 -0.15 -25.28
CA GLY A 143 -10.07 -1.49 -25.12
C GLY A 143 -11.26 -1.55 -24.18
N ASN A 144 -11.81 -2.76 -24.04
CA ASN A 144 -12.79 -3.05 -23.00
C ASN A 144 -12.08 -3.80 -21.88
N TYR A 145 -12.23 -3.32 -20.65
CA TYR A 145 -11.57 -3.85 -19.48
C TYR A 145 -12.62 -4.30 -18.47
N LYS A 146 -12.50 -5.54 -18.00
CA LYS A 146 -13.17 -6.02 -16.80
C LYS A 146 -12.20 -5.88 -15.63
N ILE A 147 -12.61 -5.18 -14.59
CA ILE A 147 -11.78 -4.86 -13.44
C ILE A 147 -12.45 -5.41 -12.19
N HIS A 148 -11.74 -6.24 -11.44
CA HIS A 148 -12.17 -6.75 -10.14
C HIS A 148 -11.32 -6.09 -9.05
N LEU A 149 -12.00 -5.47 -8.07
CA LEU A 149 -11.40 -4.77 -6.94
C LEU A 149 -11.93 -5.34 -5.61
N GLU A 150 -11.04 -5.83 -4.76
CA GLU A 150 -11.37 -6.12 -3.36
C GLU A 150 -10.85 -4.99 -2.49
N LEU A 151 -11.75 -4.23 -1.85
CA LEU A 151 -11.39 -3.09 -1.01
C LEU A 151 -11.55 -3.44 0.47
N MET A 152 -10.59 -3.06 1.31
CA MET A 152 -10.61 -3.37 2.74
C MET A 152 -11.25 -2.24 3.53
N ASP A 153 -12.27 -2.54 4.35
CA ASP A 153 -12.93 -1.59 5.26
C ASP A 153 -12.03 -1.13 6.42
N ASN A 154 -12.40 0.00 7.02
CA ASN A 154 -11.70 0.72 8.10
C ASN A 154 -10.28 1.17 7.75
N VAL A 155 -10.06 1.43 6.46
CA VAL A 155 -8.82 1.98 5.92
C VAL A 155 -9.09 3.45 5.58
N HIS A 156 -8.46 4.38 6.30
CA HIS A 156 -8.61 5.81 6.01
C HIS A 156 -8.08 6.12 4.60
N ARG A 157 -8.84 6.95 3.85
CA ARG A 157 -8.54 7.36 2.48
C ARG A 157 -7.14 7.94 2.39
N ASP A 158 -6.31 7.25 1.60
CA ASP A 158 -5.03 7.62 0.99
C ASP A 158 -4.36 6.28 0.61
N SER A 159 -3.53 6.20 -0.43
CA SER A 159 -3.13 4.88 -0.97
C SER A 159 -2.45 4.03 0.11
N TYR A 160 -2.95 2.82 0.31
CA TYR A 160 -2.23 1.82 1.10
C TYR A 160 -1.26 1.12 0.16
N ASP A 161 0.01 1.49 0.30
CA ASP A 161 1.10 0.89 -0.44
C ASP A 161 1.83 -0.11 0.47
N HIS A 162 2.63 -1.00 -0.12
CA HIS A 162 3.38 -2.00 0.64
C HIS A 162 4.86 -2.00 0.34
N ALA A 163 5.63 -2.04 1.41
CA ALA A 163 7.02 -2.41 1.33
C ALA A 163 7.11 -3.92 1.02
N ARG A 164 7.90 -4.27 0.01
CA ARG A 164 8.06 -5.64 -0.49
C ARG A 164 9.53 -5.95 -0.76
N GLY A 165 9.88 -7.23 -0.74
CA GLY A 165 11.23 -7.69 -1.03
C GLY A 165 12.12 -7.66 0.21
N THR A 166 13.41 -7.43 -0.01
CA THR A 166 14.41 -7.42 1.06
C THR A 166 15.05 -6.04 1.14
N GLU A 167 15.04 -5.44 2.32
CA GLU A 167 15.83 -4.26 2.64
C GLU A 167 17.02 -4.66 3.52
N SER A 168 18.17 -4.02 3.30
CA SER A 168 19.36 -4.25 4.09
C SER A 168 19.97 -2.92 4.50
N TYR A 169 20.22 -2.80 5.79
CA TYR A 169 20.75 -1.60 6.41
C TYR A 169 22.00 -1.93 7.22
N LYS A 170 23.02 -1.09 7.10
CA LYS A 170 24.06 -1.02 8.11
C LYS A 170 23.54 -0.22 9.31
N MET A 171 23.68 -0.78 10.49
CA MET A 171 23.26 -0.22 11.76
C MET A 171 24.42 0.46 12.47
N GLN A 172 24.19 1.68 12.94
CA GLN A 172 25.07 2.37 13.86
C GLN A 172 24.30 2.88 15.06
N HIS A 173 24.71 2.46 16.26
CA HIS A 173 24.14 3.00 17.50
C HIS A 173 24.69 4.41 17.75
N LEU A 174 23.78 5.37 17.90
CA LEU A 174 24.12 6.75 18.29
C LEU A 174 23.86 7.01 19.77
N GLY A 175 23.09 6.12 20.42
CA GLY A 175 22.79 6.16 21.84
C GLY A 175 21.99 4.95 22.28
N LYS A 176 21.55 4.93 23.55
CA LYS A 176 20.74 3.84 24.11
C LYS A 176 19.40 3.66 23.40
N ASP A 177 18.79 4.78 23.02
CA ASP A 177 17.43 4.84 22.48
C ASP A 177 17.44 5.35 21.01
N THR A 178 18.58 5.28 20.31
CA THR A 178 18.73 5.85 18.95
C THR A 178 19.59 4.97 18.05
N LEU A 179 19.03 4.62 16.90
CA LEU A 179 19.62 3.80 15.85
C LEU A 179 19.70 4.61 14.57
N LEU A 180 20.87 4.59 13.92
CA LEU A 180 21.04 5.06 12.56
C LEU A 180 21.06 3.86 11.63
N LEU A 181 20.13 3.83 10.67
CA LEU A 181 20.11 2.86 9.58
C LEU A 181 20.69 3.52 8.32
N LEU A 182 21.62 2.84 7.66
CA LEU A 182 22.29 3.31 6.45
C LEU A 182 22.08 2.28 5.34
N ASN A 183 21.46 2.68 4.22
CA ASN A 183 21.47 1.90 2.98
C ASN A 183 22.14 2.71 1.86
N GLU A 184 22.28 2.15 0.66
CA GLU A 184 22.99 2.79 -0.46
C GLU A 184 22.36 4.11 -0.92
N ASN A 185 21.06 4.31 -0.67
CA ASN A 185 20.28 5.41 -1.22
C ASN A 185 19.82 6.42 -0.17
N ASN A 186 19.74 6.03 1.10
CA ASN A 186 19.13 6.79 2.18
C ASN A 186 19.80 6.48 3.53
N TRP A 187 19.65 7.43 4.45
CA TRP A 187 19.91 7.21 5.87
C TRP A 187 18.62 7.50 6.66
N GLU A 188 18.36 6.72 7.69
CA GLU A 188 17.19 6.85 8.54
C GLU A 188 17.64 6.94 10.02
N TYR A 189 17.29 8.02 10.69
CA TYR A 189 17.50 8.16 12.14
C TYR A 189 16.25 7.68 12.86
N LEU A 190 16.34 6.54 13.51
CA LEU A 190 15.23 5.96 14.25
C LEU A 190 15.43 6.12 15.76
N LYS A 191 14.41 6.61 16.45
CA LYS A 191 14.38 6.67 17.90
C LYS A 191 13.43 5.65 18.47
N TRP A 192 13.87 5.04 19.56
CA TRP A 192 13.04 4.11 20.32
C TRP A 192 11.86 4.84 20.97
N ILE A 193 10.65 4.38 20.66
CA ILE A 193 9.43 4.79 21.33
C ILE A 193 9.21 3.80 22.48
N LYS A 194 9.40 4.27 23.72
CA LYS A 194 9.00 3.52 24.90
C LYS A 194 7.49 3.37 24.89
N THR A 195 7.00 2.21 24.46
CA THR A 195 5.61 1.85 24.64
C THR A 195 5.43 1.52 26.12
N ASN A 196 4.59 2.28 26.81
CA ASN A 196 4.14 1.92 28.16
C ASN A 196 3.23 0.69 28.04
N LYS A 197 3.80 -0.50 27.83
CA LYS A 197 3.10 -1.77 28.07
C LYS A 197 3.75 -2.42 29.28
N ASN A 198 2.97 -2.42 30.37
CA ASN A 198 3.27 -3.17 31.59
C ASN A 198 3.59 -4.64 31.25
N PRO A 199 4.50 -5.26 32.01
CA PRO A 199 4.88 -6.67 31.85
C PRO A 199 3.69 -7.64 31.95
#